data_AF-N9QPN0-F1
#
_entry.id   AF-N9QPN0-F1
#
_cell.length_a   1.000
_cell.length_b   1.000
_cell.length_c   1.000
_cell.angle_alpha   90.00
_cell.angle_beta   90.00
_cell.angle_gamma   90.00
#
_symmetry.space_group_name_H-M   'P 1'
#
loop_
_entity.id
_entity.type
_entity.pdbx_description
1 polymer ?
#
loop_
_entity_poly.entity_id
_entity_poly.type
_entity_poly.pdbx_seq_one_letter_code
_entity_poly.pdbx_strand_id
1 'polypeptide(L)'
;MLQIQGFFFYSFFISNSGYLNQNNSENYYEANRLFHLAIYKASHNAFLIEQACTLHKRLHPYRRLQLRVNHRMNHSFAEHSEILEAIFAGNEQEAEALLKAHVVIQGEKFTDFISTLERLKL
;
A
#
# COMPACT_ATOMS: atom_id res chain seq x y z
N MET A 1 18.67 -5.75 17.44
CA MET A 1 17.94 -4.86 16.50
C MET A 1 17.55 -5.56 15.18
N LEU A 2 18.30 -6.56 14.70
CA LEU A 2 17.99 -7.32 13.46
C LEU A 2 16.78 -8.29 13.53
N GLN A 3 16.35 -8.73 14.72
CA GLN A 3 15.25 -9.71 14.85
C GLN A 3 13.83 -9.14 14.68
N ILE A 4 13.64 -7.83 14.86
CA ILE A 4 12.32 -7.18 14.75
C ILE A 4 11.95 -6.96 13.27
N GLN A 5 12.95 -6.80 12.41
CA GLN A 5 12.77 -6.53 10.98
C GLN A 5 12.26 -7.75 10.18
N GLY A 6 12.74 -8.95 10.48
CA GLY A 6 12.29 -10.19 9.80
C GLY A 6 10.88 -10.64 10.19
N PHE A 7 10.47 -10.40 11.45
CA PHE A 7 9.16 -10.81 11.95
C PHE A 7 7.99 -10.02 11.33
N PHE A 8 8.22 -8.72 11.08
CA PHE A 8 7.25 -7.85 10.41
C PHE A 8 7.06 -8.25 8.94
N PHE A 9 8.15 -8.58 8.23
CA PHE A 9 8.11 -9.06 6.85
C PHE A 9 7.36 -10.39 6.74
N TYR A 10 7.69 -11.37 7.59
CA TYR A 10 7.05 -12.69 7.56
C TYR A 10 5.56 -12.62 7.90
N SER A 11 5.18 -11.82 8.92
CA SER A 11 3.77 -11.62 9.28
C SER A 11 3.00 -10.84 8.21
N PHE A 12 3.63 -9.85 7.57
CA PHE A 12 3.03 -9.12 6.45
C PHE A 12 2.79 -10.04 5.26
N PHE A 13 3.76 -10.84 4.84
CA PHE A 13 3.62 -11.73 3.68
C PHE A 13 2.61 -12.87 3.91
N ILE A 14 2.67 -13.55 5.06
CA ILE A 14 1.75 -14.67 5.34
C ILE A 14 0.31 -14.19 5.47
N SER A 15 0.08 -13.09 6.20
CA SER A 15 -1.27 -12.58 6.39
C SER A 15 -1.86 -12.07 5.08
N ASN A 16 -1.08 -11.32 4.30
CA ASN A 16 -1.56 -10.79 3.01
C ASN A 16 -1.80 -11.87 1.97
N SER A 17 -0.91 -12.86 1.83
CA SER A 17 -1.14 -13.98 0.90
C SER A 17 -2.40 -14.77 1.27
N GLY A 18 -2.70 -14.93 2.57
CA GLY A 18 -3.96 -15.48 3.05
C GLY A 18 -5.18 -14.65 2.62
N TYR A 19 -5.11 -13.32 2.71
CA TYR A 19 -6.18 -12.42 2.28
C TYR A 19 -6.39 -12.42 0.76
N LEU A 20 -5.32 -12.51 -0.04
CA LEU A 20 -5.40 -12.64 -1.49
C LEU A 20 -6.16 -13.90 -1.90
N ASN A 21 -5.83 -15.05 -1.30
CA ASN A 21 -6.47 -16.34 -1.59
C ASN A 21 -7.95 -16.37 -1.21
N GLN A 22 -8.35 -15.61 -0.20
CA GLN A 22 -9.75 -15.50 0.26
C GLN A 22 -10.49 -14.32 -0.40
N ASN A 23 -9.82 -13.55 -1.26
CA ASN A 23 -10.33 -12.31 -1.86
C ASN A 23 -10.87 -11.31 -0.81
N ASN A 24 -10.25 -11.27 0.38
CA ASN A 24 -10.70 -10.47 1.51
C ASN A 24 -10.08 -9.07 1.48
N SER A 25 -10.73 -8.17 0.74
CA SER A 25 -10.24 -6.80 0.52
C SER A 25 -10.19 -5.93 1.78
N GLU A 26 -11.03 -6.21 2.78
CA GLU A 26 -11.07 -5.44 4.03
C GLU A 26 -9.87 -5.75 4.93
N ASN A 27 -9.55 -7.03 5.10
CA ASN A 27 -8.37 -7.41 5.88
C ASN A 27 -7.06 -7.04 5.16
N TYR A 28 -7.03 -7.18 3.84
CA TYR A 28 -5.91 -6.71 3.02
C TYR A 28 -5.73 -5.19 3.15
N TYR A 29 -6.81 -4.43 3.16
CA TYR A 29 -6.77 -2.98 3.35
C TYR A 29 -6.10 -2.59 4.67
N GLU A 30 -6.46 -3.23 5.78
CA GLU A 30 -5.84 -2.91 7.08
C GLU A 30 -4.37 -3.29 7.14
N ALA A 31 -4.00 -4.44 6.57
CA ALA A 31 -2.60 -4.83 6.46
C ALA A 31 -1.80 -3.82 5.61
N ASN A 32 -2.36 -3.35 4.50
CA ASN A 32 -1.78 -2.30 3.67
C ASN A 32 -1.62 -0.96 4.43
N ARG A 33 -2.64 -0.56 5.20
CA ARG A 33 -2.57 0.63 6.05
C ARG A 33 -1.42 0.55 7.06
N LEU A 34 -1.26 -0.61 7.70
CA LEU A 34 -0.18 -0.84 8.68
C LEU A 34 1.20 -0.81 8.02
N PHE A 35 1.33 -1.35 6.81
CA PHE A 35 2.56 -1.24 6.01
C PHE A 35 2.96 0.21 5.75
N HIS A 36 2.04 1.02 5.22
CA HIS A 36 2.31 2.44 4.99
C HIS A 36 2.66 3.19 6.29
N LEU A 37 1.96 2.92 7.38
CA LEU A 37 2.24 3.53 8.67
C LEU A 37 3.65 3.19 9.20
N ALA A 38 4.12 1.97 8.98
CA ALA A 38 5.47 1.56 9.36
C ALA A 38 6.53 2.37 8.62
N ILE A 39 6.37 2.57 7.30
CA ILE A 39 7.27 3.40 6.49
C ILE A 39 7.24 4.85 6.97
N TYR A 40 6.07 5.42 7.24
CA TYR A 40 5.98 6.80 7.75
C TYR A 40 6.74 6.95 9.07
N LYS A 41 6.57 6.00 10.00
CA LYS A 41 7.28 6.01 11.29
C LYS A 41 8.80 5.89 11.14
N ALA A 42 9.28 5.16 10.14
CA ALA A 42 10.71 5.02 9.86
C ALA A 42 11.37 6.34 9.44
N SER A 43 10.61 7.34 8.98
CA SER A 43 11.15 8.68 8.69
C SER A 43 11.58 9.46 9.94
N HIS A 44 11.14 9.04 11.13
CA HIS A 44 11.34 9.75 12.40
C HIS A 44 10.95 11.23 12.39
N ASN A 45 10.06 11.63 11.46
CA ASN A 45 9.60 13.00 11.30
C ASN A 45 8.12 13.10 11.68
N ALA A 46 7.85 13.58 12.90
CA ALA A 46 6.50 13.66 13.45
C ALA A 46 5.53 14.47 12.57
N PHE A 47 6.01 15.56 11.97
CA PHE A 47 5.22 16.39 11.08
C PHE A 47 4.82 15.62 9.80
N LEU A 48 5.77 14.96 9.13
CA LEU A 48 5.47 14.18 7.93
C LEU A 48 4.55 12.99 8.23
N ILE A 49 4.72 12.34 9.39
CA ILE A 49 3.84 11.26 9.84
C ILE A 49 2.41 11.76 9.99
N GLU A 50 2.21 12.91 10.64
CA GLU A 50 0.88 13.51 10.83
C GLU A 50 0.21 13.86 9.49
N GLN A 51 0.96 14.51 8.60
CA GLN A 51 0.46 14.90 7.28
C GLN A 51 0.05 13.69 6.44
N ALA A 52 0.90 12.65 6.41
CA ALA A 52 0.62 11.41 5.69
C ALA A 52 -0.60 10.68 6.26
N CYS A 53 -0.71 10.59 7.60
CA CYS A 53 -1.88 9.99 8.25
C CYS A 53 -3.17 10.75 7.96
N THR A 54 -3.12 12.09 7.92
CA THR A 54 -4.26 12.94 7.60
C THR A 54 -4.74 12.72 6.17
N LEU A 55 -3.82 12.69 5.21
CA LEU A 55 -4.13 12.38 3.81
C LEU A 55 -4.73 10.97 3.69
N HIS A 56 -4.13 9.98 4.35
CA HIS A 56 -4.63 8.61 4.34
C HIS A 56 -6.08 8.50 4.85
N LYS A 57 -6.42 9.21 5.93
CA LYS A 57 -7.80 9.24 6.47
C LYS A 57 -8.79 9.85 5.47
N ARG A 58 -8.41 10.95 4.81
CA ARG A 58 -9.26 11.61 3.80
C ARG A 58 -9.49 10.71 2.58
N LEU A 59 -8.48 9.96 2.17
CA LEU A 59 -8.53 9.07 1.01
C LEU A 59 -9.12 7.68 1.32
N HIS A 60 -9.45 7.40 2.58
CA HIS A 60 -9.91 6.09 3.03
C HIS A 60 -11.04 5.47 2.17
N PRO A 61 -12.14 6.19 1.85
CA PRO A 61 -13.23 5.61 1.04
C PRO A 61 -12.76 5.17 -0.35
N TYR A 62 -11.91 5.97 -0.98
CA TYR A 62 -11.39 5.72 -2.32
C TYR A 62 -10.42 4.53 -2.36
N ARG A 63 -9.52 4.45 -1.36
CA ARG A 63 -8.56 3.35 -1.26
C ARG A 63 -9.24 1.99 -1.03
N ARG A 64 -10.35 1.94 -0.27
CA ARG A 64 -11.16 0.71 -0.12
C ARG A 64 -11.80 0.29 -1.44
N LEU A 65 -12.34 1.25 -2.18
CA LEU A 65 -13.01 0.97 -3.45
C LEU A 65 -12.03 0.48 -4.53
N GLN A 66 -10.84 1.08 -4.61
CA GLN A 66 -9.79 0.68 -5.55
C GLN A 66 -9.39 -0.80 -5.41
N LEU A 67 -9.36 -1.35 -4.20
CA LEU A 67 -8.98 -2.74 -3.95
C LEU A 67 -10.03 -3.76 -4.41
N ARG A 68 -11.26 -3.30 -4.70
CA ARG A 68 -12.34 -4.14 -5.24
C ARG A 68 -12.26 -4.30 -6.76
N VAL A 69 -11.37 -3.54 -7.42
CA VAL A 69 -11.09 -3.71 -8.84
C VAL A 69 -10.28 -5.00 -9.04
N ASN A 70 -10.66 -5.77 -10.06
CA ASN A 70 -10.04 -7.05 -10.38
C ASN A 70 -8.50 -6.97 -10.38
N HIS A 71 -7.86 -7.93 -9.73
CA HIS A 71 -6.41 -8.08 -9.61
C HIS A 71 -5.66 -6.98 -8.84
N ARG A 72 -6.30 -5.88 -8.38
CA ARG A 72 -5.55 -4.79 -7.71
C ARG A 72 -4.85 -5.22 -6.43
N MET A 73 -5.44 -6.10 -5.63
CA MET A 73 -4.78 -6.60 -4.42
C MET A 73 -3.49 -7.36 -4.74
N ASN A 74 -3.51 -8.22 -5.77
CA ASN A 74 -2.32 -8.95 -6.22
C ASN A 74 -1.22 -7.99 -6.70
N HIS A 75 -1.58 -6.99 -7.50
CA HIS A 75 -0.62 -5.99 -7.96
C HIS A 75 -0.06 -5.15 -6.80
N SER A 76 -0.92 -4.67 -5.90
CA SER A 76 -0.48 -3.91 -4.72
C SER A 76 0.47 -4.74 -3.85
N PHE A 77 0.24 -6.05 -3.73
CA PHE A 77 1.10 -6.92 -2.95
C PHE A 77 2.48 -7.10 -3.59
N ALA A 78 2.54 -7.28 -4.92
CA ALA A 78 3.81 -7.31 -5.64
C ALA A 78 4.58 -5.99 -5.49
N GLU A 79 3.91 -4.85 -5.69
CA GLU A 79 4.49 -3.51 -5.50
C GLU A 79 5.07 -3.35 -4.08
N HIS A 80 4.37 -3.78 -3.03
CA HIS A 80 4.87 -3.73 -1.65
C HIS A 80 6.05 -4.66 -1.38
N SER A 81 6.08 -5.81 -2.05
CA SER A 81 7.17 -6.78 -1.92
C SER A 81 8.48 -6.18 -2.41
N GLU A 82 8.47 -5.59 -3.61
CA GLU A 82 9.63 -4.91 -4.21
C GLU A 82 10.12 -3.74 -3.33
N ILE A 83 9.18 -2.92 -2.81
CA ILE A 83 9.53 -1.80 -1.91
C ILE A 83 10.23 -2.31 -0.64
N LEU A 84 9.73 -3.38 -0.03
CA LEU A 84 10.33 -3.93 1.18
C LEU A 84 11.73 -4.50 0.90
N GLU A 85 11.90 -5.20 -0.20
CA GLU A 85 13.19 -5.73 -0.62
C GLU A 85 14.22 -4.61 -0.78
N ALA A 86 13.87 -3.52 -1.47
CA ALA A 86 14.74 -2.36 -1.63
C ALA A 86 15.09 -1.68 -0.30
N ILE A 87 14.10 -1.51 0.60
CA ILE A 87 14.33 -0.95 1.94
C ILE A 87 15.28 -1.83 2.76
N PHE A 88 15.11 -3.16 2.75
CA PHE A 88 15.96 -4.07 3.51
C PHE A 88 17.37 -4.22 2.92
N ALA A 89 17.50 -4.09 1.60
CA ALA A 89 18.80 -4.01 0.94
C ALA A 89 19.53 -2.68 1.25
N GLY A 90 18.84 -1.70 1.85
CA GLY A 90 19.39 -0.36 2.09
C GLY A 90 19.55 0.46 0.81
N ASN A 91 18.88 0.08 -0.27
CA ASN A 91 18.93 0.78 -1.55
C ASN A 91 17.92 1.93 -1.55
N GLU A 92 18.34 3.09 -1.05
CA GLU A 92 17.50 4.27 -0.89
C GLU A 92 16.90 4.74 -2.23
N GLN A 93 17.70 4.82 -3.29
CA GLN A 93 17.25 5.33 -4.58
C GLN A 93 16.18 4.44 -5.21
N GLU A 94 16.35 3.12 -5.11
CA GLU A 94 15.37 2.15 -5.60
C GLU A 94 14.09 2.18 -4.76
N ALA A 95 14.21 2.19 -3.43
CA ALA A 95 13.05 2.29 -2.55
C ALA A 95 12.23 3.57 -2.82
N GLU A 96 12.90 4.70 -3.04
CA GLU A 96 12.25 5.96 -3.41
C GLU A 96 11.53 5.86 -4.76
N ALA A 97 12.19 5.32 -5.79
CA ALA A 97 11.62 5.16 -7.12
C ALA A 97 10.38 4.26 -7.10
N LEU A 98 10.46 3.11 -6.42
CA LEU A 98 9.36 2.16 -6.28
C LEU A 98 8.18 2.77 -5.49
N LEU A 99 8.45 3.49 -4.40
CA LEU A 99 7.40 4.16 -3.62
C LEU A 99 6.69 5.26 -4.43
N LYS A 100 7.44 6.06 -5.19
CA LYS A 100 6.85 7.08 -6.09
C LYS A 100 5.97 6.44 -7.15
N ALA A 101 6.49 5.41 -7.83
CA ALA A 101 5.72 4.66 -8.84
C ALA A 101 4.44 4.05 -8.25
N HIS A 102 4.53 3.43 -7.07
CA HIS A 102 3.39 2.84 -6.37
C HIS A 102 2.27 3.85 -6.05
N VAL A 103 2.61 5.10 -5.69
CA VAL A 103 1.62 6.16 -5.42
C VAL A 103 1.03 6.71 -6.72
N VAL A 104 1.85 6.94 -7.75
CA VAL A 104 1.40 7.44 -9.06
C VAL A 104 0.47 6.44 -9.75
N ILE A 105 0.86 5.16 -9.81
CA ILE A 105 0.05 4.08 -10.39
C ILE A 105 -1.28 3.93 -9.62
N GLN A 106 -1.29 4.15 -8.31
CA GLN A 106 -2.54 4.18 -7.54
C GLN A 106 -3.46 5.33 -7.97
N GLY A 107 -2.89 6.51 -8.27
CA GLY A 107 -3.62 7.68 -8.74
C GLY A 107 -4.20 7.53 -10.14
N GLU A 108 -3.41 7.05 -11.11
CA GLU A 108 -3.88 6.85 -12.50
C GLU A 108 -5.03 5.84 -12.56
N LYS A 109 -4.88 4.68 -11.90
CA LYS A 109 -5.93 3.64 -11.87
C LYS A 109 -7.19 4.11 -11.14
N PHE A 110 -7.05 5.03 -10.19
CA PHE A 110 -8.20 5.65 -9.54
C PHE A 110 -8.93 6.60 -10.49
N THR A 111 -8.20 7.43 -11.24
CA THR A 111 -8.77 8.30 -12.29
C THR A 111 -9.49 7.47 -13.36
N ASP A 112 -8.89 6.37 -13.80
CA ASP A 112 -9.52 5.43 -14.74
C ASP A 112 -10.79 4.81 -14.16
N PHE A 113 -10.76 4.41 -12.89
CA PHE A 113 -11.93 3.88 -12.19
C PHE A 113 -13.06 4.91 -12.08
N ILE A 114 -12.77 6.15 -11.69
CA ILE A 114 -13.76 7.24 -11.63
C ILE A 114 -14.32 7.52 -13.01
N SER A 115 -13.49 7.57 -14.06
CA SER A 115 -13.95 7.77 -15.44
C SER A 115 -14.91 6.65 -15.91
N THR A 116 -14.73 5.43 -15.37
CA THR A 116 -15.59 4.29 -15.66
C THR A 116 -16.91 4.36 -14.90
N LEU A 117 -16.90 4.84 -13.64
CA LEU A 117 -18.13 5.10 -12.88
C LEU A 117 -18.96 6.25 -13.48
N GLU A 118 -18.32 7.30 -13.97
CA GLU A 118 -19.02 8.41 -14.65
C GLU A 118 -19.74 7.93 -15.91
N ARG A 119 -19.12 7.02 -16.69
CA ARG A 119 -19.76 6.38 -17.85
C ARG A 119 -20.92 5.44 -17.52
N LEU A 120 -20.98 4.91 -16.30
CA LEU A 120 -22.04 4.00 -15.84
C LEU A 120 -23.25 4.73 -15.24
N LYS A 121 -23.16 6.06 -15.02
CA LYS A 121 -24.32 6.90 -14.74
C LYS A 121 -25.09 7.14 -16.05
N LEU A 122 -25.90 6.17 -16.46
CA LEU A 122 -27.08 6.37 -17.31
C LEU A 122 -28.31 6.55 -16.41
#